data_AF-A0A0L1J344-F1
#
_entry.id   AF-A0A0L1J344-F1
#
_cell.length_a   1.000
_cell.length_b   1.000
_cell.length_c   1.000
_cell.angle_alpha   90.00
_cell.angle_beta   90.00
_cell.angle_gamma   90.00
#
_symmetry.space_group_name_H-M   'P 1'
#
loop_
_entity.id
_entity.type
_entity.pdbx_description
1 polymer ?
#
loop_
_entity_poly.entity_id
_entity_poly.type
_entity_poly.pdbx_seq_one_letter_code
_entity_poly.pdbx_strand_id
1 'polypeptide(L)'
;MASTDTQLSLKPHHHVVKIEGASEDSKNHGEDLIAQLKSIPSDITALRIEEETPSDKEWAILGSHFTNIQSLELESGYNEELNDKELPLHWPLKRCKILSACGEVTQTPHIRQGRMSHLILFLTSGLRFEGPTSKELSKAHSQAIARGEEKAHCITVREGTPEEKKIEVTWIPELAGKWMNNKYKGKEELQLEEDNRPPPTINLRTLEILENDAIDTFCRMALALPHLIENLTTLNLRSTHCLDFQFLHESMIQQLLPQLSGLETLKLSIGEVFTDESRLPTLYKWLPPNISTLRFRGPASLTKSTEWNNWVQAFAERDFLPNLKQLSFVLDLEYESSDSSFGRLKKLKEIPEHTLHEARAACEPLYEAARSRGIVIERLYDEWSDECEILRQVDDRWLC
;
A
#
# COMPACT_ATOMS: atom_id res chain seq x y z
N MET A 1 20.99 -27.34 -7.92
CA MET A 1 19.77 -27.21 -8.74
C MET A 1 19.67 -25.74 -9.10
N ALA A 2 19.75 -25.43 -10.40
CA ALA A 2 19.85 -24.06 -10.88
C ALA A 2 18.52 -23.31 -10.67
N SER A 3 18.58 -22.15 -10.02
CA SER A 3 17.44 -21.23 -9.90
C SER A 3 17.11 -20.70 -11.29
N THR A 4 15.95 -21.07 -11.82
CA THR A 4 15.33 -20.37 -12.95
C THR A 4 14.53 -19.19 -12.41
N ASP A 5 15.23 -18.22 -11.81
CA ASP A 5 14.68 -16.88 -11.59
C ASP A 5 14.58 -16.21 -12.95
N THR A 6 13.45 -16.43 -13.61
CA THR A 6 13.08 -15.62 -14.76
C THR A 6 12.85 -14.23 -14.20
N GLN A 7 13.79 -13.31 -14.40
CA GLN A 7 13.62 -11.90 -14.05
C GLN A 7 12.33 -11.42 -14.73
N LEU A 8 11.25 -11.32 -13.97
CA LEU A 8 10.05 -10.63 -14.42
C LEU A 8 10.46 -9.19 -14.69
N SER A 9 10.22 -8.72 -15.91
CA SER A 9 10.32 -7.29 -16.20
C SER A 9 9.43 -6.54 -15.22
N LEU A 10 9.99 -5.57 -14.49
CA LEU A 10 9.24 -4.68 -13.62
C LEU A 10 8.20 -3.86 -14.40
N LYS A 11 8.42 -3.67 -15.72
CA LYS A 11 7.58 -2.93 -16.66
C LYS A 11 7.32 -3.79 -17.91
N PRO A 12 6.44 -4.82 -17.84
CA PRO A 12 6.06 -5.54 -19.05
C PRO A 12 5.25 -4.63 -19.98
N HIS A 13 5.25 -4.91 -21.28
CA HIS A 13 4.37 -4.19 -22.20
C HIS A 13 2.94 -4.75 -22.07
N HIS A 14 2.05 -3.98 -21.44
CA HIS A 14 0.66 -4.40 -21.23
C HIS A 14 -0.23 -4.06 -22.42
N HIS A 15 -1.08 -5.01 -22.79
CA HIS A 15 -2.25 -4.71 -23.61
C HIS A 15 -3.32 -4.08 -22.73
N VAL A 16 -3.93 -2.99 -23.21
CA VAL A 16 -4.95 -2.24 -22.47
C VAL A 16 -6.33 -2.68 -22.91
N VAL A 17 -7.22 -2.91 -21.94
CA VAL A 17 -8.65 -3.07 -22.15
C VAL A 17 -9.41 -2.08 -21.27
N LYS A 18 -10.46 -1.50 -21.83
CA LYS A 18 -11.36 -0.56 -21.16
C LYS A 18 -12.64 -1.25 -20.77
N ILE A 19 -13.13 -0.98 -19.56
CA ILE A 19 -14.20 -1.72 -18.91
C ILE A 19 -15.38 -0.80 -18.60
N GLU A 20 -16.59 -1.32 -18.76
CA GLU A 20 -17.84 -0.58 -18.48
C GLU A 20 -18.19 -0.61 -16.98
N GLY A 21 -17.86 -1.70 -16.28
CA GLY A 21 -17.94 -1.80 -14.82
C GLY A 21 -19.23 -2.42 -14.29
N ALA A 22 -19.56 -2.18 -13.02
CA ALA A 22 -20.62 -2.90 -12.30
C ALA A 22 -22.08 -2.58 -12.75
N SER A 23 -22.30 -1.57 -13.60
CA SER A 23 -23.64 -1.18 -14.06
C SER A 23 -24.15 -2.09 -15.18
N GLU A 24 -24.44 -3.35 -14.87
CA GLU A 24 -24.93 -4.36 -15.82
C GLU A 24 -26.38 -4.13 -16.33
N ASP A 25 -27.01 -3.00 -16.01
CA ASP A 25 -28.42 -2.71 -16.36
C ASP A 25 -28.68 -2.65 -17.87
N SER A 26 -27.61 -2.53 -18.67
CA SER A 26 -27.67 -2.52 -20.13
C SER A 26 -27.67 -3.94 -20.71
N LYS A 27 -28.59 -4.22 -21.65
CA LYS A 27 -28.62 -5.52 -22.35
C LYS A 27 -27.33 -5.81 -23.15
N ASN A 28 -26.60 -4.76 -23.50
CA ASN A 28 -25.41 -4.80 -24.33
C ASN A 28 -24.12 -4.76 -23.49
N HIS A 29 -24.22 -4.88 -22.16
CA HIS A 29 -23.06 -4.80 -21.25
C HIS A 29 -21.96 -5.78 -21.67
N GLY A 30 -20.76 -5.27 -21.91
CA GLY A 30 -19.60 -6.07 -22.33
C GLY A 30 -19.52 -6.37 -23.83
N GLU A 31 -20.44 -5.89 -24.67
CA GLU A 31 -20.30 -5.97 -26.13
C GLU A 31 -19.08 -5.16 -26.61
N ASP A 32 -18.83 -4.00 -26.01
CA ASP A 32 -17.67 -3.16 -26.34
C ASP A 32 -16.36 -3.84 -25.92
N LEU A 33 -16.35 -4.52 -24.76
CA LEU A 33 -15.23 -5.37 -24.35
C LEU A 33 -14.98 -6.48 -25.37
N ILE A 34 -16.01 -7.22 -25.79
CA ILE A 34 -15.89 -8.27 -26.81
C ILE A 34 -15.32 -7.70 -28.12
N ALA A 35 -15.75 -6.50 -28.52
CA ALA A 35 -15.25 -5.84 -29.72
C ALA A 35 -13.75 -5.50 -29.61
N GLN A 36 -13.29 -4.99 -28.46
CA GLN A 36 -11.87 -4.75 -28.19
C GLN A 36 -11.05 -6.05 -28.30
N LEU A 37 -11.51 -7.13 -27.65
CA LEU A 37 -10.79 -8.40 -27.56
C LEU A 37 -10.55 -9.09 -28.90
N LYS A 38 -11.37 -8.81 -29.94
CA LYS A 38 -11.14 -9.33 -31.31
C LYS A 38 -9.78 -8.93 -31.88
N SER A 39 -9.21 -7.82 -31.41
CA SER A 39 -7.93 -7.29 -31.86
C SER A 39 -6.74 -7.68 -30.98
N ILE A 40 -7.00 -8.30 -29.82
CA ILE A 40 -5.98 -8.62 -28.82
C ILE A 40 -5.77 -10.14 -28.81
N PRO A 41 -4.54 -10.64 -29.06
CA PRO A 41 -4.27 -12.07 -29.01
C PRO A 41 -4.62 -12.68 -27.64
N SER A 42 -5.12 -13.91 -27.62
CA SER A 42 -5.51 -14.62 -26.39
C SER A 42 -4.32 -15.06 -25.53
N ASP A 43 -3.13 -15.15 -26.14
CA ASP A 43 -1.90 -15.68 -25.56
C ASP A 43 -0.96 -14.62 -24.98
N ILE A 44 -1.41 -13.36 -24.91
CA ILE A 44 -0.68 -12.29 -24.23
C ILE A 44 -0.41 -12.65 -22.76
N THR A 45 0.63 -12.05 -22.20
CA THR A 45 1.07 -12.32 -20.82
C THR A 45 0.86 -11.16 -19.86
N ALA A 46 0.56 -9.97 -20.39
CA ALA A 46 0.46 -8.74 -19.61
C ALA A 46 -0.78 -7.95 -20.02
N LEU A 47 -1.71 -7.77 -19.07
CA LEU A 47 -2.98 -7.10 -19.27
C LEU A 47 -3.09 -5.91 -18.31
N ARG A 48 -3.51 -4.75 -18.83
CA ARG A 48 -3.92 -3.60 -18.04
C ARG A 48 -5.41 -3.35 -18.27
N ILE A 49 -6.14 -3.24 -17.18
CA ILE A 49 -7.57 -2.95 -17.14
C ILE A 49 -7.74 -1.50 -16.66
N GLU A 50 -8.43 -0.68 -17.44
CA GLU A 50 -8.64 0.75 -17.20
C GLU A 50 -10.12 1.13 -17.15
N GLU A 51 -10.36 2.39 -16.78
CA GLU A 51 -11.65 3.08 -16.65
C GLU A 51 -12.51 2.65 -15.45
N GLU A 52 -12.73 1.36 -15.25
CA GLU A 52 -13.51 0.80 -14.13
C GLU A 52 -13.06 -0.63 -13.77
N THR A 53 -13.52 -1.15 -12.63
CA THR A 53 -13.31 -2.58 -12.30
C THR A 53 -14.29 -3.49 -13.03
N PRO A 54 -13.85 -4.66 -13.55
CA PRO A 54 -14.75 -5.55 -14.27
C PRO A 54 -15.90 -6.05 -13.39
N SER A 55 -17.09 -6.07 -13.96
CA SER A 55 -18.22 -6.84 -13.46
C SER A 55 -17.97 -8.35 -13.51
N ASP A 56 -18.81 -9.16 -12.85
CA ASP A 56 -18.74 -10.62 -12.91
C ASP A 56 -18.83 -11.13 -14.36
N LYS A 57 -19.70 -10.49 -15.18
CA LYS A 57 -19.82 -10.81 -16.61
C LYS A 57 -18.55 -10.49 -17.39
N GLU A 58 -17.94 -9.33 -17.15
CA GLU A 58 -16.71 -8.93 -17.85
C GLU A 58 -15.51 -9.78 -17.42
N TRP A 59 -15.42 -10.16 -16.14
CA TRP A 59 -14.42 -11.13 -15.69
C TRP A 59 -14.55 -12.48 -16.41
N ALA A 60 -15.78 -12.95 -16.61
CA ALA A 60 -16.02 -14.19 -17.38
C ALA A 60 -15.58 -14.06 -18.85
N ILE A 61 -15.83 -12.91 -19.49
CA ILE A 61 -15.39 -12.62 -20.86
C ILE A 61 -13.86 -12.61 -20.94
N LEU A 62 -13.20 -11.85 -20.07
CA LEU A 62 -11.74 -11.76 -20.00
C LEU A 62 -11.10 -13.12 -19.74
N GLY A 63 -11.63 -13.86 -18.75
CA GLY A 63 -11.14 -15.19 -18.38
C GLY A 63 -11.31 -16.21 -19.50
N SER A 64 -12.36 -16.11 -20.29
CA SER A 64 -12.58 -17.01 -21.44
C SER A 64 -11.67 -16.69 -22.62
N HIS A 65 -11.34 -15.42 -22.83
CA HIS A 65 -10.50 -14.98 -23.95
C HIS A 65 -9.01 -15.19 -23.68
N PHE A 66 -8.51 -14.77 -22.51
CA PHE A 66 -7.09 -14.84 -22.18
C PHE A 66 -6.71 -16.13 -21.46
N THR A 67 -5.63 -16.77 -21.92
CA THR A 67 -5.20 -18.08 -21.40
C THR A 67 -3.93 -18.04 -20.56
N ASN A 68 -3.16 -16.95 -20.60
CA ASN A 68 -1.80 -16.92 -20.04
C ASN A 68 -1.42 -15.58 -19.39
N ILE A 69 -2.36 -14.87 -18.77
CA ILE A 69 -2.03 -13.62 -18.07
C ILE A 69 -1.12 -13.92 -16.87
N GLN A 70 0.06 -13.30 -16.86
CA GLN A 70 1.07 -13.41 -15.81
C GLN A 70 1.28 -12.09 -15.07
N SER A 71 1.03 -10.95 -15.72
CA SER A 71 1.08 -9.62 -15.12
C SER A 71 -0.26 -8.91 -15.35
N LEU A 72 -0.93 -8.55 -14.26
CA LEU A 72 -2.18 -7.80 -14.28
C LEU A 72 -1.97 -6.43 -13.65
N GLU A 73 -2.48 -5.38 -14.31
CA GLU A 73 -2.71 -4.08 -13.69
C GLU A 73 -4.21 -3.79 -13.73
N LEU A 74 -4.77 -3.43 -12.59
CA LEU A 74 -6.19 -3.13 -12.42
C LEU A 74 -6.33 -1.72 -11.84
N GLU A 75 -6.93 -0.83 -12.61
CA GLU A 75 -7.28 0.52 -12.18
C GLU A 75 -8.75 0.57 -11.78
N SER A 76 -9.03 0.95 -10.53
CA SER A 76 -10.38 0.83 -9.97
C SER A 76 -11.41 1.83 -10.50
N GLY A 77 -10.98 2.80 -11.31
CA GLY A 77 -11.87 3.83 -11.84
C GLY A 77 -12.40 4.80 -10.79
N TYR A 78 -13.46 5.52 -11.15
CA TYR A 78 -14.06 6.56 -10.31
C TYR A 78 -14.83 5.99 -9.11
N ASN A 79 -15.39 4.78 -9.26
CA ASN A 79 -16.15 4.15 -8.18
C ASN A 79 -15.25 3.62 -7.06
N GLU A 80 -13.94 3.46 -7.33
CA GLU A 80 -12.93 2.98 -6.39
C GLU A 80 -13.21 1.57 -5.82
N GLU A 81 -14.23 0.87 -6.33
CA GLU A 81 -14.53 -0.52 -6.01
C GLU A 81 -13.42 -1.45 -6.53
N LEU A 82 -13.30 -2.66 -5.97
CA LEU A 82 -12.29 -3.63 -6.41
C LEU A 82 -12.88 -4.77 -7.27
N ASN A 83 -14.06 -5.26 -6.90
CA ASN A 83 -14.77 -6.39 -7.50
C ASN A 83 -13.88 -7.54 -8.02
N ASP A 84 -12.91 -8.00 -7.21
CA ASP A 84 -11.90 -8.99 -7.63
C ASP A 84 -12.31 -10.45 -7.38
N LYS A 85 -13.51 -10.69 -6.86
CA LYS A 85 -13.97 -12.03 -6.48
C LYS A 85 -13.94 -13.02 -7.66
N GLU A 86 -14.39 -12.58 -8.83
CA GLU A 86 -14.48 -13.41 -10.04
C GLU A 86 -13.22 -13.34 -10.91
N LEU A 87 -12.12 -12.78 -10.38
CA LEU A 87 -10.84 -12.73 -11.08
C LEU A 87 -10.39 -14.15 -11.50
N PRO A 88 -10.09 -14.39 -12.80
CA PRO A 88 -9.88 -15.74 -13.30
C PRO A 88 -8.76 -16.52 -12.60
N LEU A 89 -9.12 -17.67 -12.02
CA LEU A 89 -8.18 -18.50 -11.24
C LEU A 89 -7.24 -19.35 -12.09
N HIS A 90 -7.55 -19.59 -13.36
CA HIS A 90 -6.68 -20.31 -14.28
C HIS A 90 -5.51 -19.46 -14.81
N TRP A 91 -5.55 -18.14 -14.60
CA TRP A 91 -4.45 -17.28 -14.99
C TRP A 91 -3.21 -17.54 -14.11
N PRO A 92 -2.03 -17.79 -14.72
CA PRO A 92 -0.80 -18.04 -13.97
C PRO A 92 -0.15 -16.74 -13.46
N LEU A 93 -0.92 -15.92 -12.73
CA LEU A 93 -0.48 -14.61 -12.24
C LEU A 93 0.80 -14.70 -11.40
N LYS A 94 1.78 -13.88 -11.78
CA LYS A 94 3.05 -13.67 -11.07
C LYS A 94 3.13 -12.28 -10.47
N ARG A 95 2.53 -11.29 -11.14
CA ARG A 95 2.47 -9.90 -10.69
C ARG A 95 1.04 -9.38 -10.78
N CYS A 96 0.56 -8.72 -9.73
CA CYS A 96 -0.68 -7.95 -9.74
C CYS A 96 -0.42 -6.55 -9.19
N LYS A 97 -0.87 -5.54 -9.91
CA LYS A 97 -0.84 -4.13 -9.51
C LYS A 97 -2.28 -3.64 -9.41
N ILE A 98 -2.71 -3.23 -8.22
CA ILE A 98 -4.03 -2.60 -8.00
C ILE A 98 -3.78 -1.11 -7.82
N LEU A 99 -4.44 -0.29 -8.65
CA LEU A 99 -4.42 1.17 -8.56
C LEU A 99 -5.72 1.69 -7.98
N SER A 100 -5.60 2.69 -7.09
CA SER A 100 -6.69 3.58 -6.65
C SER A 100 -7.85 2.96 -5.88
N ALA A 101 -7.88 1.64 -5.70
CA ALA A 101 -8.98 0.97 -4.98
C ALA A 101 -9.10 1.49 -3.54
N CYS A 102 -10.32 1.87 -3.15
CA CYS A 102 -10.58 2.57 -1.90
C CYS A 102 -11.65 1.89 -1.07
N GLY A 103 -11.35 1.64 0.19
CA GLY A 103 -12.34 1.22 1.18
C GLY A 103 -13.00 -0.11 0.89
N GLU A 104 -12.52 -0.94 -0.03
CA GLU A 104 -13.07 -2.26 -0.34
C GLU A 104 -12.35 -3.42 0.35
N VAL A 105 -13.01 -4.58 0.37
CA VAL A 105 -12.40 -5.84 0.81
C VAL A 105 -11.86 -6.62 -0.39
N THR A 106 -10.63 -7.11 -0.27
CA THR A 106 -10.02 -8.01 -1.25
C THR A 106 -10.63 -9.41 -1.13
N GLN A 107 -11.11 -9.96 -2.24
CA GLN A 107 -11.80 -11.25 -2.25
C GLN A 107 -11.08 -12.31 -3.07
N THR A 108 -10.18 -11.94 -3.98
CA THR A 108 -9.54 -12.89 -4.87
C THR A 108 -8.60 -13.85 -4.12
N PRO A 109 -8.69 -15.16 -4.39
CA PRO A 109 -7.71 -16.13 -3.91
C PRO A 109 -6.27 -15.81 -4.34
N HIS A 110 -6.06 -15.07 -5.44
CA HIS A 110 -4.72 -14.69 -5.86
C HIS A 110 -3.98 -13.86 -4.80
N ILE A 111 -4.70 -12.97 -4.11
CA ILE A 111 -4.18 -12.16 -3.01
C ILE A 111 -4.29 -12.92 -1.69
N ARG A 112 -5.50 -13.35 -1.29
CA ARG A 112 -5.74 -13.93 0.05
C ARG A 112 -4.92 -15.19 0.32
N GLN A 113 -4.63 -15.97 -0.72
CA GLN A 113 -3.81 -17.18 -0.63
C GLN A 113 -2.38 -16.98 -1.17
N GLY A 114 -2.01 -15.76 -1.56
CA GLY A 114 -0.65 -15.44 -2.03
C GLY A 114 -0.21 -16.29 -3.22
N ARG A 115 -1.08 -16.49 -4.22
CA ARG A 115 -0.78 -17.35 -5.39
C ARG A 115 0.20 -16.72 -6.37
N MET A 116 0.33 -15.39 -6.34
CA MET A 116 1.30 -14.62 -7.11
C MET A 116 2.57 -14.32 -6.31
N SER A 117 3.66 -13.99 -7.00
CA SER A 117 4.95 -13.66 -6.37
C SER A 117 5.13 -12.20 -6.00
N HIS A 118 4.41 -11.29 -6.67
CA HIS A 118 4.58 -9.85 -6.53
C HIS A 118 3.22 -9.14 -6.50
N LEU A 119 2.91 -8.50 -5.38
CA LEU A 119 1.71 -7.66 -5.21
C LEU A 119 2.13 -6.20 -5.06
N ILE A 120 1.52 -5.31 -5.84
CA ILE A 120 1.67 -3.87 -5.74
C ILE A 120 0.30 -3.26 -5.47
N LEU A 121 0.19 -2.53 -4.36
CA LEU A 121 -0.98 -1.74 -4.01
C LEU A 121 -0.58 -0.27 -4.16
N PHE A 122 -1.03 0.36 -5.23
CA PHE A 122 -0.59 1.69 -5.61
C PHE A 122 -1.72 2.71 -5.47
N LEU A 123 -1.53 3.72 -4.62
CA LEU A 123 -2.55 4.72 -4.33
C LEU A 123 -3.88 4.10 -3.87
N THR A 124 -3.84 2.92 -3.26
CA THR A 124 -5.00 2.33 -2.60
C THR A 124 -5.22 2.99 -1.25
N SER A 125 -6.46 3.10 -0.77
CA SER A 125 -6.75 3.67 0.54
C SER A 125 -7.74 2.83 1.30
N GLY A 126 -7.53 2.52 2.58
CA GLY A 126 -8.53 1.81 3.39
C GLY A 126 -8.87 0.39 2.91
N LEU A 127 -8.02 -0.21 2.06
CA LEU A 127 -8.21 -1.57 1.56
C LEU A 127 -8.21 -2.56 2.74
N ARG A 128 -9.15 -3.50 2.70
CA ARG A 128 -9.32 -4.56 3.70
C ARG A 128 -8.99 -5.93 3.10
N PHE A 129 -8.63 -6.86 3.96
CA PHE A 129 -8.27 -8.24 3.59
C PHE A 129 -9.13 -9.28 4.32
N GLU A 130 -10.16 -8.80 5.01
CA GLU A 130 -11.16 -9.59 5.72
C GLU A 130 -12.36 -8.70 6.08
N GLY A 131 -13.44 -9.34 6.51
CA GLY A 131 -14.65 -8.68 6.92
C GLY A 131 -15.59 -8.31 5.76
N PRO A 132 -16.60 -7.48 6.05
CA PRO A 132 -17.65 -7.14 5.10
C PRO A 132 -17.17 -6.22 3.98
N THR A 133 -17.80 -6.38 2.81
CA THR A 133 -17.74 -5.45 1.67
C THR A 133 -18.34 -4.09 2.04
N SER A 134 -18.04 -3.03 1.29
CA SER A 134 -18.65 -1.71 1.57
C SER A 134 -20.16 -1.73 1.37
N LYS A 135 -20.66 -2.54 0.43
CA LYS A 135 -22.10 -2.77 0.23
C LYS A 135 -22.76 -3.42 1.44
N GLU A 136 -22.12 -4.41 2.05
CA GLU A 136 -22.60 -5.05 3.28
C GLU A 136 -22.57 -4.09 4.47
N LEU A 137 -21.49 -3.32 4.63
CA LEU A 137 -21.38 -2.28 5.66
C LEU A 137 -22.49 -1.23 5.50
N SER A 138 -22.70 -0.73 4.29
CA SER A 138 -23.74 0.26 3.99
C SER A 138 -25.12 -0.29 4.30
N LYS A 139 -25.43 -1.51 3.83
CA LYS A 139 -26.71 -2.16 4.08
C LYS A 139 -26.97 -2.36 5.57
N ALA A 140 -25.97 -2.84 6.32
CA ALA A 140 -26.09 -3.03 7.76
C ALA A 140 -26.32 -1.69 8.49
N HIS A 141 -25.65 -0.63 8.06
CA HIS A 141 -25.82 0.71 8.62
C HIS A 141 -27.22 1.28 8.34
N SER A 142 -27.71 1.22 7.10
CA SER A 142 -29.07 1.66 6.76
C SER A 142 -30.13 0.89 7.55
N GLN A 143 -29.93 -0.41 7.77
CA GLN A 143 -30.82 -1.22 8.60
C GLN A 143 -30.77 -0.82 10.08
N ALA A 144 -29.60 -0.49 10.62
CA ALA A 144 -29.45 0.00 12.00
C ALA A 144 -30.13 1.37 12.20
N ILE A 145 -30.02 2.28 11.22
CA ILE A 145 -30.76 3.55 11.19
C ILE A 145 -32.27 3.29 11.20
N ALA A 146 -32.76 2.37 10.35
CA ALA A 146 -34.17 2.03 10.28
C ALA A 146 -34.72 1.43 11.60
N ARG A 147 -33.86 0.75 12.38
CA ARG A 147 -34.19 0.25 13.72
C ARG A 147 -34.05 1.30 14.83
N GLY A 148 -33.49 2.48 14.54
CA GLY A 148 -33.24 3.54 15.52
C GLY A 148 -32.01 3.31 16.40
N GLU A 149 -31.12 2.38 16.03
CA GLU A 149 -29.89 2.05 16.76
C GLU A 149 -28.75 3.03 16.43
N GLU A 150 -28.77 3.60 15.23
CA GLU A 150 -27.78 4.56 14.72
C GLU A 150 -28.48 5.80 14.16
N LYS A 151 -27.75 6.92 14.10
CA LYS A 151 -28.27 8.16 13.51
C LYS A 151 -27.78 8.31 12.07
N ALA A 152 -28.70 8.62 11.16
CA ALA A 152 -28.34 9.04 9.81
C ALA A 152 -27.48 10.31 9.87
N HIS A 153 -26.34 10.31 9.19
CA HIS A 153 -25.54 11.50 9.00
C HIS A 153 -26.04 12.23 7.76
N CYS A 154 -26.47 13.48 7.92
CA CYS A 154 -27.02 14.28 6.83
C CYS A 154 -26.22 15.57 6.65
N ILE A 155 -25.88 15.87 5.40
CA ILE A 155 -25.33 17.16 5.00
C ILE A 155 -26.47 17.98 4.40
N THR A 156 -26.65 19.22 4.88
CA THR A 156 -27.59 20.17 4.29
C THR A 156 -26.88 20.91 3.15
N VAL A 157 -27.42 20.81 1.94
CA VAL A 157 -26.93 21.48 0.75
C VAL A 157 -27.78 22.72 0.50
N ARG A 158 -27.13 23.87 0.28
CA ARG A 158 -27.77 25.18 0.07
C ARG A 158 -28.69 25.59 1.22
N GLU A 159 -28.20 25.42 2.45
CA GLU A 159 -28.89 25.81 3.68
C GLU A 159 -29.39 27.26 3.62
N GLY A 160 -30.65 27.49 3.98
CA GLY A 160 -31.28 28.82 4.00
C GLY A 160 -31.74 29.33 2.63
N THR A 161 -31.75 28.49 1.58
CA THR A 161 -32.28 28.83 0.25
C THR A 161 -33.53 28.02 -0.11
N PRO A 162 -34.34 28.46 -1.08
CA PRO A 162 -35.46 27.64 -1.59
C PRO A 162 -35.04 26.27 -2.15
N GLU A 163 -33.76 26.10 -2.51
CA GLU A 163 -33.20 24.85 -3.02
C GLU A 163 -32.52 23.99 -1.95
N GLU A 164 -32.78 24.27 -0.66
CA GLU A 164 -32.25 23.48 0.46
C GLU A 164 -32.66 22.01 0.34
N LYS A 165 -31.68 21.11 0.42
CA LYS A 165 -31.92 19.67 0.47
C LYS A 165 -30.97 18.99 1.45
N LYS A 166 -31.46 17.95 2.12
CA LYS A 166 -30.64 17.08 2.95
C LYS A 166 -30.18 15.88 2.14
N ILE A 167 -28.89 15.59 2.20
CA ILE A 167 -28.27 14.41 1.59
C ILE A 167 -27.78 13.53 2.74
N GLU A 168 -28.29 12.30 2.80
CA GLU A 168 -27.74 11.28 3.70
C GLU A 168 -26.40 10.79 3.15
N VAL A 169 -25.40 10.72 4.03
CA VAL A 169 -24.04 10.33 3.67
C VAL A 169 -23.64 9.12 4.52
N THR A 170 -23.23 8.05 3.87
CA THR A 170 -22.64 6.87 4.53
C THR A 170 -21.12 6.97 4.43
N TRP A 171 -20.45 7.06 5.58
CA TRP A 171 -19.00 7.14 5.65
C TRP A 171 -18.38 5.75 5.85
N ILE A 172 -18.06 5.06 4.74
CA ILE A 172 -17.51 3.68 4.75
C ILE A 172 -16.30 3.53 5.68
N PRO A 173 -15.29 4.42 5.69
CA PRO A 173 -14.15 4.27 6.58
C PRO A 173 -14.53 4.23 8.06
N GLU A 174 -15.55 4.99 8.49
CA GLU A 174 -16.01 4.96 9.89
C GLU A 174 -16.64 3.60 10.23
N LEU A 175 -17.47 3.08 9.33
CA LEU A 175 -18.12 1.77 9.52
C LEU A 175 -17.10 0.64 9.56
N ALA A 176 -16.12 0.66 8.64
CA ALA A 176 -15.02 -0.30 8.61
C ALA A 176 -14.16 -0.20 9.88
N GLY A 177 -13.83 1.01 10.32
CA GLY A 177 -13.11 1.25 11.57
C GLY A 177 -13.85 0.74 12.81
N LYS A 178 -15.17 0.95 12.89
CA LYS A 178 -16.01 0.38 13.97
C LYS A 178 -15.98 -1.15 13.94
N TRP A 179 -16.12 -1.76 12.77
CA TRP A 179 -16.06 -3.22 12.62
C TRP A 179 -14.71 -3.79 13.05
N MET A 180 -13.60 -3.21 12.59
CA MET A 180 -12.24 -3.66 12.97
C MET A 180 -12.00 -3.51 14.47
N ASN A 181 -12.39 -2.38 15.07
CA ASN A 181 -12.30 -2.18 16.51
C ASN A 181 -13.08 -3.26 17.27
N ASN A 182 -14.29 -3.60 16.85
CA ASN A 182 -15.07 -4.67 17.47
C ASN A 182 -14.42 -6.05 17.28
N LYS A 183 -13.72 -6.27 16.17
CA LYS A 183 -13.02 -7.53 15.90
C LYS A 183 -11.78 -7.71 16.75
N TYR A 184 -10.92 -6.69 16.88
CA TYR A 184 -9.59 -6.81 17.48
C TYR A 184 -9.50 -6.32 18.92
N LYS A 185 -10.36 -5.39 19.36
CA LYS A 185 -10.23 -4.80 20.70
C LYS A 185 -10.55 -5.82 21.80
N GLY A 186 -9.58 -6.03 22.70
CA GLY A 186 -9.76 -6.83 23.91
C GLY A 186 -9.79 -8.34 23.69
N LYS A 187 -9.29 -8.85 22.56
CA LYS A 187 -9.16 -10.29 22.31
C LYS A 187 -7.72 -10.74 22.49
N GLU A 188 -7.53 -11.82 23.26
CA GLU A 188 -6.22 -12.43 23.51
C GLU A 188 -5.75 -13.25 22.31
N GLU A 189 -6.66 -13.88 21.56
CA GLU A 189 -6.37 -14.62 20.34
C GLU A 189 -7.17 -14.08 19.15
N LEU A 190 -6.45 -13.76 18.07
CA LEU A 190 -7.05 -13.35 16.81
C LEU A 190 -7.41 -14.58 15.99
N GLN A 191 -8.71 -14.79 15.78
CA GLN A 191 -9.19 -15.85 14.88
C GLN A 191 -9.21 -15.33 13.45
N LEU A 192 -8.44 -16.00 12.59
CA LEU A 192 -8.47 -15.76 11.14
C LEU A 192 -9.80 -16.23 10.56
N GLU A 193 -10.30 -15.49 9.56
CA GLU A 193 -11.41 -15.94 8.73
C GLU A 193 -11.04 -17.22 7.98
N GLU A 194 -12.03 -18.04 7.66
CA GLU A 194 -11.81 -19.34 7.00
C GLU A 194 -11.05 -19.20 5.68
N ASP A 195 -11.42 -18.21 4.88
CA ASP A 195 -10.79 -17.88 3.59
C ASP A 195 -9.37 -17.31 3.74
N ASN A 196 -8.97 -16.92 4.95
CA ASN A 196 -7.64 -16.39 5.28
C ASN A 196 -6.73 -17.44 5.91
N ARG A 197 -7.16 -18.69 6.02
CA ARG A 197 -6.29 -19.76 6.53
C ARG A 197 -5.12 -19.99 5.57
N PRO A 198 -3.91 -20.29 6.09
CA PRO A 198 -2.75 -20.50 5.25
C PRO A 198 -2.97 -21.65 4.25
N PRO A 199 -2.76 -21.44 2.94
CA PRO A 199 -2.81 -22.49 1.95
C PRO A 199 -1.55 -23.38 2.03
N PRO A 200 -1.54 -24.56 1.38
CA PRO A 200 -0.35 -25.43 1.34
C PRO A 200 0.88 -24.81 0.66
N THR A 201 0.69 -23.79 -0.18
CA THR A 201 1.77 -23.13 -0.92
C THR A 201 1.51 -21.64 -0.98
N ILE A 202 2.53 -20.86 -0.63
CA ILE A 202 2.50 -19.39 -0.63
C ILE A 202 3.62 -18.88 -1.53
N ASN A 203 3.25 -18.23 -2.61
CA ASN A 203 4.19 -17.74 -3.62
C ASN A 203 4.58 -16.28 -3.41
N LEU A 204 3.81 -15.49 -2.65
CA LEU A 204 4.07 -14.07 -2.46
C LEU A 204 5.41 -13.83 -1.77
N ARG A 205 6.31 -13.10 -2.45
CA ARG A 205 7.66 -12.75 -1.96
C ARG A 205 7.89 -11.25 -1.91
N THR A 206 7.28 -10.51 -2.82
CA THR A 206 7.42 -9.06 -2.93
C THR A 206 6.08 -8.39 -2.70
N LEU A 207 6.04 -7.49 -1.72
CA LEU A 207 4.90 -6.62 -1.46
C LEU A 207 5.34 -5.16 -1.57
N GLU A 208 4.60 -4.39 -2.35
CA GLU A 208 4.79 -2.94 -2.44
C GLU A 208 3.47 -2.24 -2.14
N ILE A 209 3.49 -1.29 -1.20
CA ILE A 209 2.33 -0.48 -0.84
C ILE A 209 2.77 0.98 -0.86
N LEU A 210 2.12 1.77 -1.72
CA LEU A 210 2.68 3.03 -2.19
C LEU A 210 1.66 4.17 -2.06
N GLU A 211 1.99 5.11 -1.18
CA GLU A 211 1.22 6.29 -0.75
C GLU A 211 -0.17 5.97 -0.19
N ASN A 212 -0.95 7.03 0.07
CA ASN A 212 -2.17 7.01 0.86
C ASN A 212 -1.89 6.43 2.25
N ASP A 213 -2.59 5.37 2.64
CA ASP A 213 -2.46 4.77 3.97
C ASP A 213 -1.59 3.50 3.93
N ALA A 214 -0.40 3.59 3.32
CA ALA A 214 0.43 2.44 3.03
C ALA A 214 0.83 1.61 4.27
N ILE A 215 1.17 2.28 5.39
CA ILE A 215 1.54 1.60 6.63
C ILE A 215 0.30 0.99 7.28
N ASP A 216 -0.82 1.70 7.26
CA ASP A 216 -2.09 1.22 7.81
C ASP A 216 -2.60 -0.01 7.02
N THR A 217 -2.53 0.04 5.69
CA THR A 217 -2.82 -1.08 4.78
C THR A 217 -1.92 -2.28 5.08
N PHE A 218 -0.61 -2.07 5.24
CA PHE A 218 0.32 -3.13 5.64
C PHE A 218 -0.10 -3.77 6.97
N CYS A 219 -0.42 -2.95 7.98
CA CYS A 219 -0.83 -3.44 9.29
C CYS A 219 -2.14 -4.25 9.21
N ARG A 220 -3.13 -3.79 8.44
CA ARG A 220 -4.38 -4.54 8.21
C ARG A 220 -4.12 -5.87 7.50
N MET A 221 -3.24 -5.88 6.50
CA MET A 221 -2.85 -7.12 5.82
C MET A 221 -2.16 -8.09 6.77
N ALA A 222 -1.27 -7.61 7.65
CA ALA A 222 -0.57 -8.44 8.62
C ALA A 222 -1.50 -9.09 9.65
N LEU A 223 -2.54 -8.39 10.09
CA LEU A 223 -3.55 -8.98 10.99
C LEU A 223 -4.41 -10.04 10.30
N ALA A 224 -4.81 -9.76 9.06
CA ALA A 224 -5.76 -10.59 8.33
C ALA A 224 -5.10 -11.80 7.65
N LEU A 225 -3.85 -11.64 7.19
CA LEU A 225 -3.11 -12.57 6.33
C LEU A 225 -1.65 -12.75 6.82
N PRO A 226 -1.42 -13.13 8.09
CA PRO A 226 -0.08 -13.19 8.68
C PRO A 226 0.86 -14.12 7.90
N HIS A 227 0.35 -15.24 7.36
CA HIS A 227 1.12 -16.20 6.57
C HIS A 227 1.72 -15.61 5.28
N LEU A 228 1.08 -14.57 4.72
CA LEU A 228 1.62 -13.89 3.55
C LEU A 228 2.75 -12.95 3.93
N ILE A 229 2.57 -12.24 5.04
CA ILE A 229 3.53 -11.26 5.55
C ILE A 229 4.81 -11.93 6.06
N GLU A 230 4.68 -13.07 6.76
CA GLU A 230 5.81 -13.89 7.20
C GLU A 230 6.65 -14.46 6.05
N ASN A 231 6.04 -14.61 4.86
CA ASN A 231 6.66 -15.22 3.68
C ASN A 231 7.41 -14.21 2.79
N LEU A 232 7.35 -12.91 3.11
CA LEU A 232 7.97 -11.85 2.32
C LEU A 232 9.50 -11.86 2.41
N THR A 233 10.15 -11.68 1.27
CA THR A 233 11.59 -11.41 1.17
C THR A 233 11.87 -9.95 0.82
N THR A 234 10.91 -9.28 0.18
CA THR A 234 10.99 -7.87 -0.22
C THR A 234 9.74 -7.12 0.19
N LEU A 235 9.91 -6.00 0.89
CA LEU A 235 8.85 -5.09 1.29
C LEU A 235 9.21 -3.67 0.86
N ASN A 236 8.30 -3.01 0.15
CA ASN A 236 8.38 -1.59 -0.16
C ASN A 236 7.18 -0.87 0.44
N LEU A 237 7.42 -0.02 1.44
CA LEU A 237 6.41 0.84 2.02
C LEU A 237 6.79 2.30 1.73
N ARG A 238 5.90 2.99 1.02
CA ARG A 238 6.02 4.42 0.78
C ARG A 238 4.82 5.14 1.38
N SER A 239 5.05 5.99 2.37
CA SER A 239 4.04 6.85 2.96
C SER A 239 4.65 8.23 3.22
N THR A 240 4.59 9.09 2.20
CA THR A 240 5.16 10.43 2.28
C THR A 240 4.10 11.52 2.28
N HIS A 241 2.84 11.19 1.97
CA HIS A 241 1.69 12.11 1.95
C HIS A 241 0.95 12.25 3.30
N CYS A 242 1.40 11.58 4.38
CA CYS A 242 0.81 11.71 5.72
C CYS A 242 -0.68 11.34 5.82
N LEU A 243 -1.07 10.24 5.17
CA LEU A 243 -2.45 9.73 5.12
C LEU A 243 -2.66 8.45 5.94
N ASP A 244 -1.67 8.03 6.73
CA ASP A 244 -1.72 6.81 7.55
C ASP A 244 -2.49 6.96 8.89
N PHE A 245 -2.76 5.81 9.50
CA PHE A 245 -3.32 5.64 10.85
C PHE A 245 -4.72 6.22 11.03
N GLN A 246 -5.55 6.06 10.00
CA GLN A 246 -6.99 6.32 10.10
C GLN A 246 -7.72 5.17 10.79
N PHE A 247 -7.25 3.93 10.59
CA PHE A 247 -7.92 2.72 11.06
C PHE A 247 -7.20 2.06 12.23
N LEU A 248 -5.88 1.93 12.14
CA LEU A 248 -5.06 1.27 13.16
C LEU A 248 -4.14 2.26 13.89
N HIS A 249 -3.81 1.91 15.14
CA HIS A 249 -2.91 2.70 15.96
C HIS A 249 -1.46 2.56 15.46
N GLU A 250 -0.71 3.65 15.42
CA GLU A 250 0.67 3.71 14.94
C GLU A 250 1.67 2.80 15.69
N SER A 251 1.34 2.33 16.89
CA SER A 251 2.16 1.33 17.60
C SER A 251 2.13 -0.05 16.93
N MET A 252 1.22 -0.29 16.00
CA MET A 252 1.09 -1.58 15.31
C MET A 252 2.31 -1.85 14.42
N ILE A 253 2.73 -0.86 13.63
CA ILE A 253 3.92 -1.02 12.77
C ILE A 253 5.18 -1.27 13.60
N GLN A 254 5.27 -0.68 14.79
CA GLN A 254 6.37 -0.94 15.74
C GLN A 254 6.47 -2.40 16.16
N GLN A 255 5.33 -3.07 16.30
CA GLN A 255 5.29 -4.45 16.73
C GLN A 255 5.47 -5.40 15.55
N LEU A 256 4.91 -5.08 14.39
CA LEU A 256 4.88 -5.96 13.22
C LEU A 256 6.20 -5.99 12.46
N LEU A 257 6.81 -4.82 12.22
CA LEU A 257 8.01 -4.71 11.37
C LEU A 257 9.19 -5.56 11.90
N PRO A 258 9.51 -5.59 13.20
CA PRO A 258 10.59 -6.44 13.73
C PRO A 258 10.37 -7.94 13.54
N GLN A 259 9.12 -8.38 13.38
CA GLN A 259 8.76 -9.80 13.29
C GLN A 259 9.06 -10.40 11.90
N LEU A 260 9.36 -9.55 10.89
CA LEU A 260 9.67 -9.99 9.53
C LEU A 260 11.07 -10.58 9.42
N SER A 261 11.33 -11.67 10.13
CA SER A 261 12.65 -12.30 10.24
C SER A 261 13.17 -12.90 8.92
N GLY A 262 12.28 -13.19 7.97
CA GLY A 262 12.62 -13.64 6.62
C GLY A 262 12.87 -12.53 5.61
N LEU A 263 12.66 -11.26 5.99
CA LEU A 263 12.80 -10.13 5.06
C LEU A 263 14.27 -9.85 4.74
N GLU A 264 14.60 -9.78 3.46
CA GLU A 264 15.95 -9.51 2.96
C GLU A 264 16.11 -8.07 2.47
N THR A 265 15.07 -7.52 1.84
CA THR A 265 15.07 -6.17 1.28
C THR A 265 13.92 -5.35 1.87
N LEU A 266 14.27 -4.25 2.51
CA LEU A 266 13.31 -3.24 2.98
C LEU A 266 13.54 -1.93 2.23
N LYS A 267 12.54 -1.48 1.47
CA LYS A 267 12.44 -0.13 0.95
C LYS A 267 11.41 0.62 1.80
N LEU A 268 11.81 1.74 2.37
CA LEU A 268 11.03 2.47 3.35
C LEU A 268 11.15 3.97 3.10
N SER A 269 10.11 4.55 2.51
CA SER A 269 9.98 5.99 2.30
C SER A 269 8.91 6.52 3.25
N ILE A 270 9.32 7.11 4.37
CA ILE A 270 8.41 7.51 5.45
C ILE A 270 8.49 9.01 5.71
N GLY A 271 7.34 9.67 5.67
CA GLY A 271 7.15 11.07 6.00
C GLY A 271 6.94 11.36 7.49
N GLU A 272 6.50 12.58 7.79
CA GLU A 272 6.05 12.98 9.13
C GLU A 272 4.62 12.48 9.42
N VAL A 273 4.44 11.15 9.33
CA VAL A 273 3.12 10.48 9.34
C VAL A 273 2.61 10.13 10.74
N PHE A 274 3.50 10.09 11.73
CA PHE A 274 3.17 9.70 13.10
C PHE A 274 2.59 10.87 13.89
N THR A 275 1.60 10.55 14.73
CA THR A 275 1.03 11.51 15.69
C THR A 275 1.95 11.67 16.90
N ASP A 276 2.51 10.58 17.41
CA ASP A 276 3.58 10.64 18.42
C ASP A 276 4.91 10.98 17.74
N GLU A 277 5.36 12.21 17.95
CA GLU A 277 6.60 12.76 17.39
C GLU A 277 7.85 11.94 17.77
N SER A 278 7.78 11.05 18.77
CA SER A 278 8.90 10.16 19.14
C SER A 278 9.03 8.91 18.26
N ARG A 279 8.02 8.55 17.47
CA ARG A 279 7.99 7.31 16.67
C ARG A 279 9.01 7.34 15.54
N LEU A 280 8.97 8.38 14.71
CA LEU A 280 9.89 8.51 13.59
C LEU A 280 11.36 8.59 14.04
N PRO A 281 11.74 9.39 15.06
CA PRO A 281 13.08 9.37 15.63
C PRO A 281 13.57 8.01 16.12
N THR A 282 12.67 7.16 16.61
CA THR A 282 13.02 5.83 17.16
C THR A 282 12.83 4.68 16.16
N LEU A 283 12.51 4.98 14.91
CA LEU A 283 12.27 4.03 13.81
C LEU A 283 13.46 3.08 13.56
N TYR A 284 14.69 3.42 13.87
CA TYR A 284 15.79 2.44 13.71
C TYR A 284 15.61 1.19 14.61
N LYS A 285 14.92 1.32 15.75
CA LYS A 285 14.79 0.24 16.76
C LYS A 285 13.86 -0.90 16.37
N TRP A 286 12.99 -0.66 15.39
CA TRP A 286 11.94 -1.61 14.99
C TRP A 286 12.22 -2.24 13.61
N LEU A 287 13.41 -2.01 13.04
CA LEU A 287 13.77 -2.52 11.72
C LEU A 287 13.86 -4.05 11.76
N PRO A 288 13.47 -4.77 10.69
CA PRO A 288 13.55 -6.21 10.67
C PRO A 288 15.03 -6.65 10.79
N PRO A 289 15.35 -7.62 11.65
CA PRO A 289 16.73 -7.85 12.10
C PRO A 289 17.65 -8.43 11.02
N ASN A 290 17.09 -9.11 10.01
CA ASN A 290 17.86 -9.92 9.06
C ASN A 290 18.00 -9.30 7.67
N ILE A 291 17.59 -8.05 7.47
CA ILE A 291 17.69 -7.40 6.16
C ILE A 291 19.14 -7.32 5.69
N SER A 292 19.34 -7.62 4.41
CA SER A 292 20.61 -7.45 3.71
C SER A 292 20.66 -6.16 2.89
N THR A 293 19.50 -5.61 2.57
CA THR A 293 19.35 -4.36 1.83
C THR A 293 18.35 -3.45 2.52
N LEU A 294 18.78 -2.23 2.85
CA LEU A 294 17.92 -1.17 3.37
C LEU A 294 17.95 0.02 2.43
N ARG A 295 16.79 0.47 1.96
CA ARG A 295 16.60 1.73 1.25
C ARG A 295 15.68 2.62 2.06
N PHE A 296 16.24 3.58 2.77
CA PHE A 296 15.49 4.50 3.62
C PHE A 296 15.44 5.90 3.02
N ARG A 297 14.24 6.49 2.98
CA ARG A 297 13.99 7.88 2.65
C ARG A 297 13.11 8.52 3.72
N GLY A 298 13.52 9.65 4.25
CA GLY A 298 12.81 10.33 5.34
C GLY A 298 12.90 11.85 5.29
N PRO A 299 12.31 12.55 6.28
CA PRO A 299 12.39 13.99 6.37
C PRO A 299 13.73 14.48 6.92
N ALA A 300 14.18 15.63 6.42
CA ALA A 300 15.39 16.31 6.89
C ALA A 300 15.32 16.67 8.38
N SER A 301 14.11 16.90 8.91
CA SER A 301 13.84 17.17 10.33
C SER A 301 14.35 16.06 11.26
N LEU A 302 14.49 14.82 10.78
CA LEU A 302 15.02 13.71 11.56
C LEU A 302 16.42 13.97 12.13
N THR A 303 17.27 14.69 11.39
CA THR A 303 18.64 15.04 11.80
C THR A 303 18.69 16.03 12.97
N LYS A 304 17.57 16.71 13.24
CA LYS A 304 17.43 17.67 14.35
C LYS A 304 16.93 17.02 15.63
N SER A 305 16.57 15.73 15.58
CA SER A 305 16.10 14.99 16.75
C SER A 305 17.22 14.69 17.74
N THR A 306 16.90 14.64 19.03
CA THR A 306 17.81 14.16 20.08
C THR A 306 18.21 12.70 19.90
N GLU A 307 17.41 11.92 19.16
CA GLU A 307 17.72 10.51 18.85
C GLU A 307 18.65 10.33 17.64
N TRP A 308 19.01 11.39 16.91
CA TRP A 308 19.82 11.27 15.69
C TRP A 308 21.18 10.60 15.95
N ASN A 309 21.83 10.93 17.07
CA ASN A 309 23.09 10.28 17.43
C ASN A 309 22.92 8.77 17.67
N ASN A 310 21.74 8.33 18.11
CA ASN A 310 21.46 6.91 18.31
C ASN A 310 21.29 6.18 16.97
N TRP A 311 20.79 6.85 15.92
CA TRP A 311 20.83 6.32 14.55
C TRP A 311 22.27 6.05 14.12
N VAL A 312 23.14 7.07 14.24
CA VAL A 312 24.55 6.95 13.88
C VAL A 312 25.23 5.82 14.65
N GLN A 313 24.99 5.75 15.97
CA GLN A 313 25.55 4.70 16.81
C GLN A 313 25.04 3.31 16.43
N ALA A 314 23.73 3.15 16.20
CA ALA A 314 23.16 1.87 15.79
C ALA A 314 23.82 1.36 14.50
N PHE A 315 23.97 2.21 13.48
CA PHE A 315 24.64 1.80 12.23
C PHE A 315 26.13 1.47 12.41
N ALA A 316 26.80 1.96 13.46
CA ALA A 316 28.17 1.56 13.81
C ALA A 316 28.25 0.20 14.53
N GLU A 317 27.19 -0.22 15.22
CA GLU A 317 27.15 -1.47 16.00
C GLU A 317 27.02 -2.70 15.10
N ARG A 318 27.89 -3.70 15.30
CA ARG A 318 27.89 -4.93 14.48
C ARG A 318 26.66 -5.79 14.68
N ASP A 319 26.08 -5.75 15.88
CA ASP A 319 24.90 -6.52 16.25
C ASP A 319 23.61 -5.88 15.72
N PHE A 320 23.65 -4.60 15.33
CA PHE A 320 22.54 -3.91 14.69
C PHE A 320 22.55 -4.17 13.18
N LEU A 321 21.51 -4.86 12.69
CA LEU A 321 21.40 -5.31 11.29
C LEU A 321 22.65 -6.05 10.81
N PRO A 322 22.99 -7.21 11.43
CA PRO A 322 24.27 -7.88 11.21
C PRO A 322 24.47 -8.38 9.77
N ASN A 323 23.39 -8.57 9.01
CA ASN A 323 23.41 -9.06 7.62
C ASN A 323 23.40 -7.93 6.57
N LEU A 324 23.35 -6.67 6.99
CA LEU A 324 23.24 -5.53 6.08
C LEU A 324 24.49 -5.44 5.17
N LYS A 325 24.26 -5.39 3.86
CA LYS A 325 25.29 -5.31 2.81
C LYS A 325 25.14 -4.06 1.96
N GLN A 326 23.90 -3.63 1.72
CA GLN A 326 23.57 -2.48 0.88
C GLN A 326 22.70 -1.49 1.66
N LEU A 327 23.07 -0.23 1.60
CA LEU A 327 22.36 0.86 2.25
C LEU A 327 22.17 2.03 1.27
N SER A 328 20.93 2.42 1.05
CA SER A 328 20.58 3.76 0.60
C SER A 328 19.90 4.49 1.74
N PHE A 329 20.35 5.70 2.07
CA PHE A 329 19.77 6.47 3.17
C PHE A 329 19.73 7.94 2.76
N VAL A 330 18.53 8.51 2.68
CA VAL A 330 18.30 9.88 2.17
C VAL A 330 17.33 10.61 3.08
N LEU A 331 17.64 11.86 3.45
CA LEU A 331 16.76 12.72 4.26
C LEU A 331 16.43 14.02 3.52
N ASP A 332 15.65 13.89 2.44
CA ASP A 332 15.33 14.99 1.52
C ASP A 332 13.85 15.42 1.55
N LEU A 333 13.02 14.75 2.37
CA LEU A 333 11.62 15.14 2.53
C LEU A 333 11.50 16.37 3.42
N GLU A 334 10.56 17.26 3.08
CA GLU A 334 10.31 18.51 3.78
C GLU A 334 8.84 18.88 3.61
N TYR A 335 8.23 19.43 4.66
CA TYR A 335 6.80 19.65 4.75
C TYR A 335 6.44 21.12 4.98
N GLU A 336 5.29 21.55 4.47
CA GLU A 336 4.69 22.84 4.82
C GLU A 336 4.31 22.84 6.32
N SER A 337 4.51 23.97 7.00
CA SER A 337 3.99 24.16 8.35
C SER A 337 2.47 24.25 8.27
N SER A 338 1.75 23.29 8.85
CA SER A 338 0.28 23.26 8.78
C SER A 338 -0.36 24.09 9.89
N ASP A 339 -1.19 25.07 9.53
CA ASP A 339 -2.13 25.77 10.42
C ASP A 339 -3.53 25.11 10.44
N SER A 340 -3.71 23.97 9.75
CA SER A 340 -5.04 23.39 9.50
C SER A 340 -5.60 22.60 10.68
N SER A 341 -6.87 22.84 10.99
CA SER A 341 -7.70 22.09 11.95
C SER A 341 -7.96 20.61 11.57
N PHE A 342 -7.66 20.21 10.33
CA PHE A 342 -7.54 18.81 9.90
C PHE A 342 -6.06 18.37 10.02
N GLY A 343 -5.55 18.33 11.26
CA GLY A 343 -4.13 18.29 11.62
C GLY A 343 -3.33 17.02 11.27
N ARG A 344 -3.51 16.44 10.08
CA ARG A 344 -2.73 15.29 9.60
C ARG A 344 -2.18 15.46 8.17
N LEU A 345 -2.79 16.31 7.35
CA LEU A 345 -2.37 16.51 5.96
C LEU A 345 -1.20 17.50 5.89
N LYS A 346 0.02 16.99 6.06
CA LYS A 346 1.23 17.76 5.78
C LYS A 346 1.55 17.66 4.30
N LYS A 347 1.54 18.80 3.62
CA LYS A 347 1.88 18.87 2.20
C LYS A 347 3.39 18.87 2.03
N LEU A 348 3.89 17.99 1.16
CA LEU A 348 5.28 18.00 0.74
C LEU A 348 5.60 19.32 0.02
N LYS A 349 6.74 19.91 0.35
CA LYS A 349 7.30 21.07 -0.36
C LYS A 349 8.73 20.81 -0.79
N GLU A 350 9.24 21.66 -1.67
CA GLU A 350 10.65 21.64 -2.02
C GLU A 350 11.50 21.95 -0.79
N ILE A 351 12.54 21.15 -0.59
CA ILE A 351 13.46 21.33 0.53
C ILE A 351 14.43 22.49 0.23
N PRO A 352 14.57 23.47 1.15
CA PRO A 352 15.54 24.53 1.00
C PRO A 352 16.97 23.99 0.92
N GLU A 353 17.81 24.59 0.07
CA GLU A 353 19.18 24.12 -0.16
C GLU A 353 20.02 24.04 1.11
N HIS A 354 19.93 25.03 1.99
CA HIS A 354 20.65 25.02 3.27
C HIS A 354 20.20 23.86 4.17
N THR A 355 18.90 23.57 4.25
CA THR A 355 18.35 22.47 5.04
C THR A 355 18.78 21.12 4.48
N LEU A 356 18.74 20.98 3.14
CA LEU A 356 19.23 19.78 2.46
C LEU A 356 20.72 19.55 2.71
N HIS A 357 21.53 20.61 2.64
CA HIS A 357 22.96 20.55 2.90
C HIS A 357 23.27 20.14 4.34
N GLU A 358 22.56 20.72 5.32
CA GLU A 358 22.67 20.35 6.74
C GLU A 358 22.29 18.89 6.97
N ALA A 359 21.17 18.44 6.43
CA ALA A 359 20.70 17.06 6.57
C ALA A 359 21.69 16.05 5.96
N ARG A 360 22.25 16.37 4.79
CA ARG A 360 23.29 15.57 4.15
C ARG A 360 24.57 15.51 5.00
N ALA A 361 25.05 16.66 5.48
CA ALA A 361 26.23 16.71 6.35
C ALA A 361 26.04 15.91 7.64
N ALA A 362 24.83 15.94 8.21
CA ALA A 362 24.48 15.14 9.39
C ALA A 362 24.40 13.63 9.11
N CYS A 363 24.16 13.20 7.86
CA CYS A 363 24.19 11.80 7.43
C CYS A 363 25.60 11.24 7.21
N GLU A 364 26.62 12.09 6.99
CA GLU A 364 27.99 11.60 6.71
C GLU A 364 28.55 10.69 7.80
N PRO A 365 28.41 10.99 9.12
CA PRO A 365 28.83 10.07 10.17
C PRO A 365 28.14 8.69 10.11
N LEU A 366 26.87 8.64 9.68
CA LEU A 366 26.14 7.39 9.49
C LEU A 366 26.70 6.60 8.30
N TYR A 367 27.00 7.27 7.18
CA TYR A 367 27.62 6.64 6.03
C TYR A 367 29.01 6.08 6.36
N GLU A 368 29.84 6.85 7.05
CA GLU A 368 31.17 6.41 7.49
C GLU A 368 31.08 5.21 8.45
N ALA A 369 30.15 5.25 9.41
CA ALA A 369 29.88 4.12 10.30
C ALA A 369 29.52 2.85 9.51
N ALA A 370 28.61 2.97 8.54
CA ALA A 370 28.21 1.84 7.69
C ALA A 370 29.36 1.35 6.79
N ARG A 371 30.11 2.25 6.14
CA ARG A 371 31.30 1.89 5.33
C ARG A 371 32.36 1.17 6.16
N SER A 372 32.58 1.58 7.41
CA SER A 372 33.54 0.93 8.31
C SER A 372 33.19 -0.54 8.62
N ARG A 373 31.91 -0.91 8.50
CA ARG A 373 31.42 -2.29 8.61
C ARG A 373 31.47 -3.06 7.28
N GLY A 374 31.88 -2.43 6.19
CA GLY A 374 31.89 -3.02 4.85
C GLY A 374 30.54 -2.95 4.13
N ILE A 375 29.61 -2.10 4.59
CA ILE A 375 28.32 -1.88 3.92
C ILE A 375 28.53 -0.96 2.72
N VAL A 376 27.96 -1.32 1.58
CA VAL A 376 27.97 -0.51 0.36
C VAL A 376 26.90 0.57 0.45
N ILE A 377 27.31 1.83 0.30
CA ILE A 377 26.37 2.96 0.20
C ILE A 377 25.99 3.15 -1.26
N GLU A 378 24.69 3.08 -1.56
CA GLU A 378 24.13 3.21 -2.92
C GLU A 378 23.28 4.48 -3.04
N ARG A 379 23.31 5.10 -4.22
CA ARG A 379 22.38 6.19 -4.55
C ARG A 379 20.95 5.64 -4.54
N LEU A 380 20.05 6.35 -3.86
CA LEU A 380 18.63 6.04 -3.91
C LEU A 380 18.02 6.57 -5.21
N TYR A 381 17.25 5.73 -5.88
CA TYR A 381 16.41 6.10 -7.01
C TYR A 381 15.00 5.57 -6.76
N ASP A 382 13.99 6.42 -6.92
CA ASP A 382 12.60 6.02 -6.81
C ASP A 382 12.02 5.72 -8.19
N GLU A 383 11.88 4.43 -8.51
CA GLU A 383 11.35 3.95 -9.78
C GLU A 383 9.86 4.31 -9.97
N TRP A 384 9.13 4.50 -8.88
CA TRP A 384 7.70 4.84 -8.91
C TRP A 384 7.46 6.30 -9.24
N SER A 385 8.42 7.17 -8.93
CA SER A 385 8.39 8.57 -9.35
C SER A 385 8.44 8.77 -10.86
N ASP A 386 8.93 7.79 -11.62
CA ASP A 386 8.87 7.81 -13.09
C ASP A 386 7.49 7.38 -13.62
N GLU A 387 6.74 6.59 -12.84
CA GLU A 387 5.44 6.06 -13.24
C GLU A 387 4.29 7.00 -12.86
N CYS A 388 4.48 7.86 -11.87
CA CYS A 388 3.41 8.70 -11.35
C CYS A 388 3.94 10.06 -10.88
N GLU A 389 3.49 11.12 -11.57
CA GLU A 389 3.97 12.49 -11.37
C GLU A 389 3.73 13.03 -9.95
N ILE A 390 2.72 12.51 -9.24
CA ILE A 390 2.44 12.94 -7.86
C ILE A 390 3.53 12.45 -6.88
N LEU A 391 4.30 11.43 -7.25
CA LEU A 391 5.38 10.90 -6.43
C LEU A 391 6.66 11.66 -6.72
N ARG A 392 7.09 12.50 -5.77
CA ARG A 392 8.36 13.23 -5.91
C ARG A 392 9.57 12.29 -5.94
N GLN A 393 10.43 12.43 -6.95
CA GLN A 393 11.74 11.75 -7.05
C GLN A 393 12.67 12.19 -5.90
N VAL A 394 13.69 11.38 -5.60
CA VAL A 394 14.81 11.79 -4.72
C VAL A 394 15.40 13.10 -5.23
N ASP A 395 15.65 14.05 -4.33
CA ASP A 395 16.24 15.34 -4.70
C ASP A 395 17.61 15.14 -5.35
N ASP A 396 17.77 15.57 -6.61
CA ASP A 396 18.99 15.34 -7.40
C ASP A 396 20.25 16.01 -6.81
N ARG A 397 20.07 16.98 -5.90
CA ARG A 397 21.18 17.59 -5.16
C ARG A 397 21.72 16.66 -4.07
N TRP A 398 21.02 15.57 -3.74
CA TRP A 398 21.48 14.51 -2.83
C TRP A 398 22.39 13.52 -3.57
N LEU A 399 23.69 13.80 -3.53
CA LEU A 399 24.72 12.90 -4.07
C LEU A 399 25.36 12.11 -2.90
N CYS A 400 25.16 10.79 -2.87
CA CYS A 400 25.77 9.89 -1.88
C CYS A 400 27.27 9.70 -2.12
#